data_AF-A0A410UGX1-F1
#
_entry.id   AF-A0A410UGX1-F1
#
_cell.length_a   1.000
_cell.length_b   1.000
_cell.length_c   1.000
_cell.angle_alpha   90.00
_cell.angle_beta   90.00
_cell.angle_gamma   90.00
#
_symmetry.space_group_name_H-M   'P 1'
#
loop_
_entity.id
_entity.type
_entity.pdbx_description
1 polymer ?
#
loop_
_entity_poly.entity_id
_entity_poly.type
_entity_poly.pdbx_seq_one_letter_code
_entity_poly.pdbx_strand_id
1 'polypeptide(L)'
;MPAACCFRRFSGAGSRTSSLRGRPRLRGAGAGFGSVLAGHHGFPVGTHGISQYDTFPNGSLRGIAATGDQLTIANQIFPVQPVTALVYVCGPSPNAIDFTFSGMGTPSAVVQLAIQAAIHYEFLTQGEPIAGSSVDLSDIETAIAGISGTAGFVINVPTGNIVNVTGELPTLGTITYHP
;
A
#
# COMPACT_ATOMS: atom_id res chain seq x y z
N MET A 1 19.91 -4.91 -12.40
CA MET A 1 18.94 -3.80 -12.56
C MET A 1 17.57 -4.38 -12.29
N PRO A 2 16.94 -4.14 -11.12
CA PRO A 2 15.62 -4.69 -10.86
C PRO A 2 14.61 -3.94 -11.73
N ALA A 3 13.90 -4.66 -12.58
CA ALA A 3 12.86 -4.08 -13.42
C ALA A 3 11.73 -3.59 -12.51
N ALA A 4 11.53 -2.27 -12.44
CA ALA A 4 10.36 -1.68 -11.84
C ALA A 4 9.13 -2.29 -12.53
N CYS A 5 8.37 -3.04 -11.76
CA CYS A 5 7.31 -3.88 -12.29
C CYS A 5 6.08 -3.00 -12.53
N CYS A 6 5.82 -2.69 -13.80
CA CYS A 6 4.76 -1.77 -14.21
C CYS A 6 3.38 -2.42 -14.03
N PHE A 7 2.66 -2.03 -12.97
CA PHE A 7 1.32 -2.52 -12.66
C PHE A 7 0.30 -1.92 -13.64
N ARG A 8 -0.03 -2.65 -14.70
CA ARG A 8 -1.06 -2.23 -15.66
C ARG A 8 -2.44 -2.67 -15.15
N ARG A 9 -3.21 -1.75 -14.59
CA ARG A 9 -4.60 -1.97 -14.13
C ARG A 9 -5.47 -2.44 -15.30
N PHE A 10 -5.98 -3.67 -15.25
CA PHE A 10 -7.07 -4.11 -16.13
C PHE A 10 -8.39 -3.52 -15.59
N SER A 11 -8.96 -2.55 -16.32
CA SER A 11 -10.29 -1.99 -16.04
C SER A 11 -11.37 -2.98 -16.51
N GLY A 12 -12.21 -3.45 -15.58
CA GLY A 12 -13.35 -4.32 -15.85
C GLY A 12 -14.49 -4.02 -14.89
N ALA A 13 -15.60 -3.52 -15.43
CA ALA A 13 -16.79 -3.00 -14.74
C ALA A 13 -17.67 -4.09 -14.07
N GLY A 14 -18.44 -3.70 -13.04
CA GLY A 14 -19.50 -4.55 -12.48
C GLY A 14 -20.19 -3.99 -11.22
N SER A 15 -21.14 -3.08 -11.42
CA SER A 15 -22.04 -2.54 -10.39
C SER A 15 -23.07 -3.57 -9.92
N ARG A 16 -23.39 -3.60 -8.61
CA ARG A 16 -24.72 -4.03 -8.13
C ARG A 16 -25.06 -3.47 -6.75
N THR A 17 -26.20 -2.79 -6.73
CA THR A 17 -26.80 -1.95 -5.70
C THR A 17 -27.49 -2.74 -4.57
N SER A 18 -27.39 -2.15 -3.39
CA SER A 18 -28.03 -2.45 -2.10
C SER A 18 -29.57 -2.53 -2.14
N SER A 19 -30.16 -3.53 -1.48
CA SER A 19 -31.56 -3.54 -1.04
C SER A 19 -31.65 -4.07 0.40
N LEU A 20 -31.92 -3.16 1.32
CA LEU A 20 -32.15 -3.38 2.75
C LEU A 20 -33.54 -3.99 3.01
N ARG A 21 -33.62 -5.11 3.73
CA ARG A 21 -34.71 -5.36 4.70
C ARG A 21 -34.37 -6.54 5.62
N GLY A 22 -34.40 -6.28 6.94
CA GLY A 22 -34.38 -7.30 7.99
C GLY A 22 -33.19 -7.19 8.95
N ARG A 23 -33.27 -6.29 9.94
CA ARG A 23 -32.31 -6.25 11.06
C ARG A 23 -32.70 -7.29 12.13
N PRO A 24 -31.76 -8.15 12.54
CA PRO A 24 -31.54 -8.46 13.94
C PRO A 24 -30.21 -7.87 14.40
N ARG A 25 -30.15 -7.43 15.65
CA ARG A 25 -29.04 -6.67 16.25
C ARG A 25 -27.73 -7.48 16.28
N LEU A 26 -26.89 -7.32 15.25
CA LEU A 26 -25.46 -7.58 15.34
C LEU A 26 -24.77 -6.31 15.86
N ARG A 27 -24.37 -6.33 17.14
CA ARG A 27 -23.34 -5.43 17.65
C ARG A 27 -22.08 -5.66 16.80
N GLY A 28 -21.61 -4.62 16.12
CA GLY A 28 -20.24 -4.51 15.61
C GLY A 28 -19.79 -5.55 14.58
N ALA A 29 -20.48 -5.65 13.45
CA ALA A 29 -19.88 -6.22 12.24
C ALA A 29 -18.91 -5.18 11.63
N GLY A 30 -17.65 -5.25 12.04
CA GLY A 30 -16.50 -4.69 11.34
C GLY A 30 -15.50 -5.80 11.09
N ALA A 31 -15.93 -6.88 10.42
CA ALA A 31 -15.01 -7.87 9.90
C ALA A 31 -14.38 -7.30 8.62
N GLY A 32 -13.07 -7.10 8.61
CA GLY A 32 -12.33 -6.71 7.42
C GLY A 32 -10.86 -7.05 7.59
N PHE A 33 -10.47 -8.22 7.06
CA PHE A 33 -9.12 -8.78 6.94
C PHE A 33 -8.47 -9.28 8.25
N GLY A 34 -8.43 -10.62 8.37
CA GLY A 34 -7.81 -11.33 9.50
C GLY A 34 -6.31 -11.08 9.61
N SER A 35 -5.87 -10.92 10.85
CA SER A 35 -4.56 -10.44 11.32
C SER A 35 -3.32 -11.29 11.02
N VAL A 36 -3.30 -12.13 9.98
CA VAL A 36 -2.10 -12.93 9.62
C VAL A 36 -1.08 -12.12 8.81
N LEU A 37 -1.49 -11.06 8.08
CA LEU A 37 -0.57 -10.13 7.39
C LEU A 37 -0.02 -8.99 8.29
N ALA A 38 -0.39 -8.96 9.58
CA ALA A 38 0.01 -7.88 10.49
C ALA A 38 1.53 -7.83 10.77
N GLY A 39 2.25 -8.93 10.58
CA GLY A 39 3.71 -8.99 10.75
C GLY A 39 4.53 -8.40 9.61
N HIS A 40 3.91 -8.13 8.45
CA HIS A 40 4.58 -7.60 7.26
C HIS A 40 3.95 -6.29 6.77
N HIS A 41 3.27 -5.55 7.66
CA HIS A 41 2.61 -4.29 7.33
C HIS A 41 1.61 -4.38 6.15
N GLY A 42 1.02 -5.56 5.92
CA GLY A 42 0.10 -5.78 4.79
C GLY A 42 0.75 -6.04 3.43
N PHE A 43 2.09 -6.09 3.35
CA PHE A 43 2.80 -6.38 2.11
C PHE A 43 2.92 -7.89 1.84
N PRO A 44 2.87 -8.31 0.56
CA PRO A 44 2.96 -9.72 0.20
C PRO A 44 4.38 -10.27 0.40
N VAL A 45 4.50 -11.47 0.95
CA VAL A 45 5.79 -12.06 1.36
C VAL A 45 6.33 -12.99 0.28
N GLY A 46 7.59 -12.79 -0.11
CA GLY A 46 8.28 -13.64 -1.07
C GLY A 46 9.02 -12.85 -2.15
N THR A 47 9.51 -13.57 -3.16
CA THR A 47 10.22 -13.00 -4.31
C THR A 47 9.31 -12.90 -5.51
N HIS A 48 9.44 -11.80 -6.25
CA HIS A 48 8.77 -11.62 -7.53
C HIS A 48 9.29 -12.63 -8.55
N GLY A 49 8.43 -13.02 -9.49
CA GLY A 49 8.79 -14.04 -10.44
C GLY A 49 7.64 -14.56 -11.28
N ILE A 50 7.92 -15.63 -12.00
CA ILE A 50 6.97 -16.37 -12.82
C ILE A 50 6.47 -17.62 -12.09
N SER A 51 5.44 -18.25 -12.67
CA SER A 51 4.94 -19.54 -12.23
C SER A 51 6.03 -20.61 -12.33
N GLN A 52 6.08 -21.53 -11.36
CA GLN A 52 6.98 -22.69 -11.42
C GLN A 52 6.65 -23.66 -12.57
N TYR A 53 5.46 -23.51 -13.18
CA TYR A 53 5.02 -24.32 -14.31
C TYR A 53 5.38 -23.70 -15.67
N ASP A 54 5.91 -22.47 -15.69
CA ASP A 54 6.32 -21.79 -16.93
C ASP A 54 7.75 -22.20 -17.32
N THR A 55 7.85 -23.45 -17.78
CA THR A 55 9.08 -24.11 -18.21
C THR A 55 9.17 -24.23 -19.72
N PHE A 56 10.37 -24.07 -20.26
CA PHE A 56 10.70 -24.48 -21.61
C PHE A 56 10.54 -26.00 -21.79
N PRO A 57 10.47 -26.51 -23.03
CA PRO A 57 10.39 -27.95 -23.31
C PRO A 57 11.56 -28.78 -22.75
N ASN A 58 12.68 -28.14 -22.41
CA ASN A 58 13.86 -28.77 -21.78
C ASN A 58 13.76 -28.86 -20.24
N GLY A 59 12.64 -28.45 -19.64
CA GLY A 59 12.41 -28.45 -18.19
C GLY A 59 13.03 -27.25 -17.46
N SER A 60 13.73 -26.35 -18.15
CA SER A 60 14.25 -25.12 -17.55
C SER A 60 13.14 -24.08 -17.41
N LEU A 61 13.12 -23.35 -16.28
CA LEU A 61 12.23 -22.21 -16.11
C LEU A 61 12.57 -21.11 -17.14
N ARG A 62 11.54 -20.41 -17.62
CA ARG A 62 11.69 -19.27 -18.54
C ARG A 62 12.18 -17.99 -17.86
N GLY A 63 12.25 -17.99 -16.54
CA GLY A 63 12.61 -16.85 -15.69
C GLY A 63 12.76 -17.29 -14.24
N ILE A 64 12.89 -16.31 -13.33
CA ILE A 64 13.02 -16.58 -11.90
C ILE A 64 11.64 -16.96 -11.36
N ALA A 65 11.54 -18.13 -10.72
CA ALA A 65 10.29 -18.54 -10.06
C ALA A 65 9.98 -17.63 -8.87
N ALA A 66 8.72 -17.22 -8.75
CA ALA A 66 8.25 -16.51 -7.56
C ALA A 66 8.31 -17.42 -6.33
N THR A 67 8.31 -16.83 -5.13
CA THR A 67 8.20 -17.57 -3.86
C THR A 67 7.08 -16.99 -3.01
N GLY A 68 6.65 -17.71 -1.97
CA GLY A 68 5.64 -17.23 -1.02
C GLY A 68 4.29 -16.90 -1.67
N ASP A 69 3.75 -15.73 -1.33
CA ASP A 69 2.43 -15.28 -1.78
C ASP A 69 2.41 -15.03 -3.30
N GLN A 70 3.51 -14.51 -3.85
CA GLN A 70 3.61 -14.24 -5.28
C GLN A 70 3.62 -15.54 -6.11
N LEU A 71 4.15 -16.64 -5.56
CA LEU A 71 4.10 -17.96 -6.21
C LEU A 71 2.68 -18.50 -6.31
N THR A 72 1.88 -18.32 -5.24
CA THR A 72 0.48 -18.75 -5.24
C THR A 72 -0.29 -18.06 -6.35
N ILE A 73 -0.12 -16.74 -6.48
CA ILE A 73 -0.76 -15.94 -7.53
C ILE A 73 -0.24 -16.35 -8.92
N ALA A 74 1.08 -16.49 -9.08
CA ALA A 74 1.68 -16.86 -10.37
C ALA A 74 1.17 -18.23 -10.86
N ASN A 75 1.05 -19.20 -9.96
CA ASN A 75 0.52 -20.53 -10.26
C ASN A 75 -0.97 -20.50 -10.65
N GLN A 76 -1.77 -19.60 -10.06
CA GLN A 76 -3.19 -19.44 -10.41
C GLN A 76 -3.41 -18.70 -11.74
N ILE A 77 -2.50 -17.79 -12.12
CA ILE A 77 -2.58 -17.08 -13.41
C ILE A 77 -2.08 -17.95 -14.57
N PHE A 78 -1.16 -18.88 -14.30
CA PHE A 78 -0.58 -19.77 -15.31
C PHE A 78 -1.59 -20.45 -16.28
N PRO A 79 -2.73 -21.03 -15.84
CA PRO A 79 -3.68 -21.66 -16.76
C PRO A 79 -4.48 -20.68 -17.64
N VAL A 80 -4.55 -19.40 -17.26
CA VAL A 80 -5.36 -18.38 -17.96
C VAL A 80 -4.51 -17.38 -18.76
N GLN A 81 -3.19 -17.44 -18.65
CA GLN A 81 -2.30 -16.54 -19.39
C GLN A 81 -2.24 -16.91 -20.88
N PRO A 82 -2.08 -15.93 -21.79
CA PRO A 82 -1.93 -16.21 -23.22
C PRO A 82 -0.56 -16.85 -23.52
N VAL A 83 -0.53 -17.80 -24.45
CA VAL A 83 0.64 -18.67 -24.76
C VAL A 83 1.90 -17.88 -25.17
N THR A 84 1.73 -16.66 -25.67
CA THR A 84 2.82 -15.81 -26.15
C THR A 84 3.34 -14.81 -25.12
N ALA A 85 2.63 -14.57 -24.00
CA ALA A 85 3.07 -13.63 -22.97
C ALA A 85 3.63 -14.37 -21.76
N LEU A 86 4.77 -13.88 -21.25
CA LEU A 86 5.29 -14.27 -19.95
C LEU A 86 4.67 -13.36 -18.90
N VAL A 87 3.89 -13.93 -17.97
CA VAL A 87 3.30 -13.16 -16.87
C VAL A 87 4.24 -13.16 -15.68
N TYR A 88 4.69 -11.96 -15.31
CA TYR A 88 5.54 -11.72 -14.16
C TYR A 88 4.73 -11.14 -13.01
N VAL A 89 4.72 -11.82 -11.87
CA VAL A 89 4.01 -11.37 -10.67
C VAL A 89 4.96 -10.62 -9.77
N CYS A 90 4.56 -9.42 -9.37
CA CYS A 90 5.30 -8.55 -8.49
C CYS A 90 4.38 -7.93 -7.44
N GLY A 91 4.92 -7.81 -6.22
CA GLY A 91 4.28 -7.07 -5.13
C GLY A 91 4.86 -5.66 -5.07
N PRO A 92 4.12 -4.69 -4.53
CA PRO A 92 4.67 -3.37 -4.27
C PRO A 92 5.73 -3.43 -3.17
N SER A 93 6.79 -2.63 -3.31
CA SER A 93 7.79 -2.42 -2.26
C SER A 93 7.39 -1.25 -1.35
N PRO A 94 7.64 -1.30 -0.03
CA PRO A 94 7.43 -0.15 0.83
C PRO A 94 8.41 0.98 0.47
N ASN A 95 7.90 2.19 0.34
CA ASN A 95 8.68 3.42 0.22
C ASN A 95 8.46 4.24 1.50
N ALA A 96 9.47 4.29 2.36
CA ALA A 96 9.41 5.00 3.62
C ALA A 96 9.59 6.50 3.40
N ILE A 97 8.58 7.29 3.78
CA ILE A 97 8.62 8.74 3.68
C ILE A 97 8.79 9.32 5.08
N ASP A 98 9.92 10.00 5.28
CA ASP A 98 10.23 10.67 6.54
C ASP A 98 9.49 12.00 6.65
N PHE A 99 9.05 12.30 7.87
CA PHE A 99 8.37 13.56 8.18
C PHE A 99 9.13 14.31 9.27
N THR A 100 9.25 15.62 9.08
CA THR A 100 9.83 16.50 10.11
C THR A 100 8.85 17.62 10.43
N PHE A 101 8.48 17.72 11.69
CA PHE A 101 7.56 18.73 12.21
C PHE A 101 8.29 19.75 13.09
N SER A 102 7.90 21.02 13.01
CA SER A 102 8.35 22.11 13.89
C SER A 102 7.17 22.88 14.47
N GLY A 103 7.40 23.69 15.51
CA GLY A 103 6.42 24.67 16.04
C GLY A 103 5.45 24.13 17.09
N MET A 104 5.43 22.81 17.31
CA MET A 104 4.54 22.13 18.28
C MET A 104 5.29 21.53 19.49
N GLY A 105 6.59 21.80 19.62
CA GLY A 105 7.44 21.22 20.66
C GLY A 105 7.55 19.69 20.52
N THR A 106 7.81 18.99 21.64
CA THR A 106 7.76 17.53 21.70
C THR A 106 6.36 17.07 22.15
N PRO A 107 5.48 16.62 21.23
CA PRO A 107 4.15 16.16 21.59
C PRO A 107 4.19 14.91 22.48
N SER A 108 3.15 14.69 23.28
CA SER A 108 3.02 13.47 24.08
C SER A 108 2.89 12.23 23.18
N ALA A 109 3.26 11.05 23.68
CA ALA A 109 3.19 9.80 22.92
C ALA A 109 1.79 9.51 22.35
N VAL A 110 0.72 9.93 23.03
CA VAL A 110 -0.65 9.77 22.56
C VAL A 110 -0.91 10.61 21.30
N VAL A 111 -0.42 11.85 21.28
CA VAL A 111 -0.55 12.75 20.13
C VAL A 111 0.32 12.26 18.97
N GLN A 112 1.53 11.75 19.25
CA GLN A 112 2.40 11.15 18.23
C GLN A 112 1.73 9.96 17.53
N LEU A 113 1.10 9.07 18.29
CA LEU A 113 0.34 7.93 17.73
C LEU A 113 -0.87 8.39 16.90
N ALA A 114 -1.56 9.45 17.33
CA ALA A 114 -2.67 10.02 16.58
C ALA A 114 -2.22 10.60 15.23
N ILE A 115 -1.07 11.29 15.22
CA ILE A 115 -0.46 11.83 13.98
C ILE A 115 -0.05 10.68 13.04
N GLN A 116 0.61 9.65 13.57
CA GLN A 116 0.98 8.47 12.79
C GLN A 116 -0.25 7.78 12.18
N ALA A 117 -1.33 7.63 12.96
CA ALA A 117 -2.57 7.02 12.48
C ALA A 117 -3.24 7.86 11.39
N ALA A 118 -3.27 9.19 11.54
CA ALA A 118 -3.81 10.09 10.53
C ALA A 118 -3.03 10.00 9.20
N ILE A 119 -1.69 10.03 9.25
CA ILE A 119 -0.88 9.91 8.03
C ILE A 119 -1.01 8.51 7.41
N HIS A 120 -1.07 7.43 8.23
CA HIS A 120 -1.36 6.09 7.71
C HIS A 120 -2.69 6.04 6.96
N TYR A 121 -3.71 6.68 7.50
CA TYR A 121 -5.03 6.70 6.87
C TYR A 121 -4.99 7.38 5.50
N GLU A 122 -4.29 8.52 5.38
CA GLU A 122 -4.13 9.20 4.10
C GLU A 122 -3.30 8.37 3.10
N PHE A 123 -2.23 7.72 3.56
CA PHE A 123 -1.44 6.81 2.70
C PHE A 123 -2.23 5.59 2.23
N LEU A 124 -3.16 5.07 3.03
CA LEU A 124 -4.04 3.98 2.60
C LEU A 124 -5.13 4.46 1.63
N THR A 125 -5.55 5.72 1.74
CA THR A 125 -6.63 6.29 0.93
C THR A 125 -6.12 6.78 -0.43
N GLN A 126 -4.97 7.43 -0.46
CA GLN A 126 -4.38 8.06 -1.65
C GLN A 126 -3.19 7.28 -2.23
N GLY A 127 -2.61 6.34 -1.49
CA GLY A 127 -1.49 5.53 -1.94
C GLY A 127 -1.88 4.56 -3.06
N GLU A 128 -1.34 4.79 -4.26
CA GLU A 128 -1.47 3.89 -5.40
C GLU A 128 -0.08 3.39 -5.86
N PRO A 129 0.07 2.11 -6.27
CA PRO A 129 1.34 1.57 -6.78
C PRO A 129 1.59 1.89 -8.26
N ILE A 130 0.90 2.91 -8.80
CA ILE A 130 0.97 3.36 -10.20
C ILE A 130 1.42 4.81 -10.20
N ALA A 131 2.44 5.14 -11.01
CA ALA A 131 2.85 6.53 -11.20
C ALA A 131 1.76 7.34 -11.91
N GLY A 132 1.50 8.55 -11.41
CA GLY A 132 0.51 9.48 -11.96
C GLY A 132 -0.44 10.06 -10.92
N SER A 133 -0.50 9.46 -9.74
CA SER A 133 -1.19 9.97 -8.56
C SER A 133 -0.17 10.55 -7.58
N SER A 134 -0.60 11.46 -6.72
CA SER A 134 0.19 11.99 -5.61
C SER A 134 -0.65 12.00 -4.34
N VAL A 135 0.00 11.80 -3.20
CA VAL A 135 -0.61 12.10 -1.91
C VAL A 135 -0.46 13.60 -1.67
N ASP A 136 -1.59 14.27 -1.52
CA ASP A 136 -1.63 15.72 -1.40
C ASP A 136 -1.29 16.15 0.03
N LEU A 137 -0.30 17.01 0.15
CA LEU A 137 0.19 17.45 1.46
C LEU A 137 -0.90 18.22 2.24
N SER A 138 -1.78 18.93 1.53
CA SER A 138 -2.91 19.65 2.11
C SER A 138 -3.92 18.75 2.82
N ASP A 139 -4.12 17.52 2.33
CA ASP A 139 -5.03 16.57 2.95
C ASP A 139 -4.42 16.00 4.24
N ILE A 140 -3.11 15.73 4.22
CA ILE A 140 -2.35 15.35 5.41
C ILE A 140 -2.38 16.47 6.46
N GLU A 141 -2.15 17.73 6.07
CA GLU A 141 -2.23 18.87 6.96
C GLU A 141 -3.62 19.01 7.58
N THR A 142 -4.68 18.83 6.78
CA THR A 142 -6.06 18.89 7.26
C THR A 142 -6.34 17.76 8.27
N ALA A 143 -5.87 16.55 8.01
CA ALA A 143 -5.99 15.42 8.92
C ALA A 143 -5.27 15.66 10.26
N ILE A 144 -4.06 16.23 10.23
CA ILE A 144 -3.28 16.57 11.43
C ILE A 144 -3.88 17.74 12.21
N ALA A 145 -4.41 18.76 11.51
CA ALA A 145 -5.08 19.90 12.12
C ALA A 145 -6.36 19.51 12.88
N GLY A 146 -6.98 18.37 12.53
CA GLY A 146 -8.11 17.80 13.26
C GLY A 146 -7.76 17.17 14.61
N ILE A 147 -6.47 16.98 14.92
CA ILE A 147 -6.01 16.38 16.17
C ILE A 147 -5.89 17.45 17.25
N SER A 148 -6.46 17.21 18.43
CA SER A 148 -6.30 18.14 19.56
C SER A 148 -4.86 18.15 20.07
N GLY A 149 -4.29 19.35 20.24
CA GLY A 149 -2.92 19.52 20.74
C GLY A 149 -1.84 19.62 19.66
N THR A 150 -2.20 19.76 18.38
CA THR A 150 -1.25 19.99 17.28
C THR A 150 -1.17 21.45 16.83
N ALA A 151 -1.82 22.39 17.53
CA ALA A 151 -1.86 23.80 17.11
C ALA A 151 -0.46 24.41 16.91
N GLY A 152 -0.26 25.08 15.76
CA GLY A 152 1.02 25.74 15.42
C GLY A 152 2.07 24.83 14.77
N PHE A 153 1.69 23.60 14.37
CA PHE A 153 2.57 22.70 13.65
C PHE A 153 2.94 23.24 12.25
N VAL A 154 4.19 23.00 11.85
CA VAL A 154 4.71 23.25 10.51
C VAL A 154 5.39 21.99 10.01
N ILE A 155 5.06 21.56 8.79
CA ILE A 155 5.73 20.44 8.12
C ILE A 155 6.94 20.99 7.36
N ASN A 156 8.15 20.62 7.79
CA ASN A 156 9.40 21.02 7.11
C ASN A 156 9.79 20.05 6.00
N VAL A 157 9.45 18.76 6.17
CA VAL A 157 9.68 17.68 5.21
C VAL A 157 8.48 16.76 5.29
N PRO A 158 7.89 16.37 4.14
CA PRO A 158 8.18 16.81 2.77
C PRO A 158 7.74 18.27 2.50
N THR A 159 8.41 18.97 1.58
CA THR A 159 8.06 20.38 1.20
C THR A 159 7.04 20.48 0.08
N GLY A 160 6.44 19.36 -0.32
CA GLY A 160 5.49 19.28 -1.42
C GLY A 160 4.79 17.93 -1.46
N ASN A 161 3.89 17.76 -2.42
CA ASN A 161 3.08 16.57 -2.58
C ASN A 161 3.99 15.35 -2.81
N ILE A 162 3.60 14.24 -2.20
CA ILE A 162 4.36 12.99 -2.26
C ILE A 162 3.93 12.29 -3.55
N VAL A 163 4.87 12.15 -4.49
CA VAL A 163 4.59 11.47 -5.76
C VAL A 163 4.59 9.96 -5.58
N ASN A 164 3.56 9.30 -6.12
CA ASN A 164 3.53 7.84 -6.16
C ASN A 164 4.45 7.32 -7.26
N VAL A 165 5.29 6.35 -6.92
CA VAL A 165 6.20 5.70 -7.86
C VAL A 165 5.64 4.34 -8.24
N THR A 166 5.77 3.97 -9.52
CA THR A 166 5.29 2.67 -10.00
C THR A 166 6.02 1.52 -9.30
N GLY A 167 5.25 0.60 -8.71
CA GLY A 167 5.78 -0.56 -8.01
C GLY A 167 6.16 -0.31 -6.55
N GLU A 168 5.89 0.89 -6.03
CA GLU A 168 6.12 1.25 -4.63
C GLU A 168 4.85 1.77 -3.97
N LEU A 169 4.71 1.56 -2.67
CA LEU A 169 3.63 2.15 -1.87
C LEU A 169 4.21 3.06 -0.78
N PRO A 170 3.65 4.28 -0.62
CA PRO A 170 4.07 5.17 0.43
C PRO A 170 3.73 4.57 1.79
N THR A 171 4.74 4.50 2.65
CA THR A 171 4.64 4.06 4.04
C THR A 171 5.26 5.12 4.93
N LEU A 172 4.79 5.24 6.18
CA LEU A 172 5.44 6.13 7.13
C LEU A 172 6.86 5.67 7.42
N GLY A 173 7.80 6.58 7.24
CA GLY A 173 9.16 6.47 7.74
C GLY A 173 9.28 7.03 9.16
N THR A 174 10.41 7.67 9.42
CA THR A 174 10.70 8.26 10.74
C THR A 174 10.05 9.62 10.86
N ILE A 175 9.42 9.88 12.02
CA ILE A 175 8.88 11.20 12.35
C ILE A 175 9.83 11.88 13.34
N THR A 176 10.36 13.04 12.95
CA THR A 176 11.22 13.87 13.80
C THR A 176 10.50 15.15 14.21
N TYR A 177 10.52 15.46 15.50
CA TYR A 177 9.93 16.69 16.05
C TYR A 177 11.04 17.64 16.49
N HIS A 178 11.07 18.83 15.92
CA HIS A 178 11.93 19.91 16.38
C HIS A 178 11.21 20.76 17.43
N PRO A 179 11.91 21.14 18.52
CA PRO A 179 11.35 21.98 19.56
C PRO A 179 10.98 23.38 19.06
#